data_AF-H8MJT5-F1
#
_entry.id   AF-H8MJT5-F1
#
_cell.length_a   1.000
_cell.length_b   1.000
_cell.length_c   1.000
_cell.angle_alpha   90.00
_cell.angle_beta   90.00
_cell.angle_gamma   90.00
#
_symmetry.space_group_name_H-M   'P 1'
#
loop_
_entity.id
_entity.type
_entity.pdbx_description
1 polymer ?
#
loop_
_entity_poly.entity_id
_entity_poly.type
_entity_poly.pdbx_seq_one_letter_code
_entity_poly.pdbx_strand_id
1 'polypeptide(L)'
;MPFDQYHRLEPKPGDRDLQEGFHAAVFDPLWFLARQWQMGEHQGENATSPVAVRYRLRQSAIRAPDGFDGDPRFDPAITPAEAIVESELDDWWTMGRRIRIGAAIAERAHLDPAAPESRPFLFDHPPSPYDRFHGRFDGRALWRAGIGQDPARPDEKPPSEGPFTWQSEALSYEASFPSGAGRLNIPRHRGGRLDWHSAETPLDAIPAQPEGEQQEHVVFATPFEYPGAPHSRWWQIENAAVDIGGYPPDPAHFPTMLLVDLIFSHGDDWFVFPVAANAGNVIQLDVEVFDSFGNHYHNDPRGQPRWPGLLEPKDWSLFRTTGQPRGLALWLTAATPLEGGVLEEVQFGLDEYSNRLWAVERRIDGQDVMQRTQPSITTPRLNEGMPPADRTRPREYAYVPSDGVAPYWHPYEFEEVAGARRFVLHGFADLSRATPVPMPYPQAEVLLPGTPAARELHQVDPATVPANGLTIERRWMLARDTSGRPVLWLQRQRKPRLSPPGRTVRFDILEELRAP
;
A
#
# COMPACT_ATOMS: atom_id res chain seq x y z
N MET A 1 3.66 36.79 -26.63
CA MET A 1 2.63 35.87 -26.11
C MET A 1 1.35 36.70 -25.91
N PRO A 2 0.37 36.64 -26.81
CA PRO A 2 -0.93 37.22 -26.55
C PRO A 2 -1.63 36.34 -25.51
N PHE A 3 -2.14 36.93 -24.43
CA PHE A 3 -3.07 36.26 -23.54
C PHE A 3 -4.44 36.30 -24.21
N ASP A 4 -4.88 35.18 -24.78
CA ASP A 4 -6.29 35.00 -25.10
C ASP A 4 -7.06 34.93 -23.78
N GLN A 5 -7.79 35.99 -23.44
CA GLN A 5 -8.76 35.97 -22.35
C GLN A 5 -10.01 35.21 -22.81
N TYR A 6 -10.11 33.96 -22.40
CA TYR A 6 -11.38 33.22 -22.45
C TYR A 6 -12.22 33.61 -21.22
N HIS A 7 -13.30 34.36 -21.45
CA HIS A 7 -14.31 34.56 -20.43
C HIS A 7 -15.15 33.29 -20.30
N ARG A 8 -14.92 32.52 -19.23
CA ARG A 8 -15.76 31.40 -18.83
C ARG A 8 -16.78 31.90 -17.82
N LEU A 9 -18.06 31.65 -18.09
CA LEU A 9 -19.12 31.81 -17.10
C LEU A 9 -19.04 30.61 -16.15
N GLU A 10 -18.76 30.87 -14.88
CA GLU A 10 -18.84 29.86 -13.82
C GLU A 10 -20.01 30.22 -12.89
N PRO A 11 -20.89 29.26 -12.56
CA PRO A 11 -21.89 29.47 -11.52
C PRO A 11 -21.17 29.67 -10.18
N LYS A 12 -21.40 30.82 -9.54
CA LYS A 12 -20.81 31.17 -8.25
C LYS A 12 -21.46 30.29 -7.16
N PRO A 13 -20.78 29.29 -6.59
CA PRO A 13 -21.45 28.26 -5.76
C PRO A 13 -21.86 28.75 -4.36
N GLY A 14 -21.46 29.96 -3.98
CA GLY A 14 -21.52 30.46 -2.60
C GLY A 14 -22.69 31.38 -2.26
N ASP A 15 -23.53 31.74 -3.23
CA ASP A 15 -24.65 32.68 -3.02
C ASP A 15 -25.96 32.00 -3.42
N ARG A 16 -26.38 31.01 -2.64
CA ARG A 16 -27.67 30.35 -2.85
C ARG A 16 -28.75 31.18 -2.16
N ASP A 17 -29.36 32.10 -2.90
CA ASP A 17 -30.60 32.74 -2.49
C ASP A 17 -31.72 31.69 -2.47
N LEU A 18 -32.20 31.36 -1.27
CA LEU A 18 -33.31 30.42 -1.10
C LEU A 18 -34.57 30.89 -1.84
N GLN A 19 -34.77 32.20 -2.03
CA GLN A 19 -35.91 32.74 -2.77
C GLN A 19 -35.96 32.21 -4.21
N GLU A 20 -34.82 32.18 -4.91
CA GLU A 20 -34.76 31.76 -6.31
C GLU A 20 -35.12 30.26 -6.46
N GLY A 21 -34.66 29.42 -5.52
CA GLY A 21 -35.09 28.02 -5.45
C GLY A 21 -36.57 27.84 -5.12
N PHE A 22 -37.14 28.69 -4.26
CA PHE A 22 -38.57 28.69 -3.95
C PHE A 22 -39.45 29.19 -5.10
N HIS A 23 -38.93 30.03 -5.99
CA HIS A 23 -39.69 30.52 -7.14
C HIS A 23 -40.04 29.41 -8.14
N ALA A 24 -39.24 28.33 -8.22
CA ALA A 24 -39.43 27.20 -9.12
C ALA A 24 -39.88 27.63 -10.53
N ALA A 25 -39.24 28.67 -11.07
CA ALA A 25 -39.70 29.35 -12.28
C ALA A 25 -39.59 28.42 -13.50
N VAL A 26 -40.74 28.02 -14.06
CA VAL A 26 -40.80 27.17 -15.24
C VAL A 26 -40.92 28.05 -16.48
N PHE A 27 -39.92 27.99 -17.37
CA PHE A 27 -39.90 28.78 -18.60
C PHE A 27 -41.01 28.37 -19.59
N ASP A 28 -41.24 27.06 -19.74
CA ASP A 28 -42.32 26.51 -20.57
C ASP A 28 -43.05 25.39 -19.80
N PRO A 29 -44.12 25.74 -19.05
CA PRO A 29 -44.92 24.77 -18.32
C PRO A 29 -45.57 23.72 -19.21
N LEU A 30 -45.89 24.07 -20.47
CA LEU A 30 -46.58 23.19 -21.39
C LEU A 30 -45.64 22.10 -21.91
N TRP A 31 -44.39 22.47 -22.24
CA TRP A 31 -43.33 21.54 -22.57
C TRP A 31 -43.04 20.58 -21.41
N PHE A 32 -42.97 21.12 -20.18
CA PHE A 32 -42.72 20.33 -18.97
C PHE A 32 -43.83 19.28 -18.77
N LEU A 33 -45.10 19.70 -18.78
CA LEU A 33 -46.25 18.79 -18.65
C LEU A 33 -46.31 17.75 -19.78
N ALA A 34 -46.00 18.14 -21.02
CA ALA A 34 -45.95 17.21 -22.15
C ALA A 34 -44.82 16.17 -21.99
N ARG A 35 -43.68 16.56 -21.41
CA ARG A 35 -42.58 15.64 -21.07
C ARG A 35 -42.96 14.68 -19.95
N GLN A 36 -43.57 15.16 -18.87
CA GLN A 36 -44.07 14.31 -17.79
C GLN A 36 -45.10 13.29 -18.31
N TRP A 37 -45.97 13.70 -19.23
CA TRP A 37 -46.91 12.79 -19.90
C TRP A 37 -46.21 11.76 -20.79
N GLN A 38 -45.24 12.19 -21.61
CA GLN A 38 -44.46 11.30 -22.48
C GLN A 38 -43.66 10.25 -21.70
N MET A 39 -43.08 10.64 -20.56
CA MET A 39 -42.28 9.77 -19.71
C MET A 39 -43.13 8.91 -18.76
N GLY A 40 -44.47 9.05 -18.80
CA GLY A 40 -45.38 8.25 -17.99
C GLY A 40 -45.47 8.66 -16.52
N GLU A 41 -44.92 9.82 -16.13
CA GLU A 41 -44.93 10.33 -14.75
C GLU A 41 -46.38 10.55 -14.23
N HIS A 42 -47.32 10.83 -15.14
CA HIS A 42 -48.75 10.99 -14.84
C HIS A 42 -49.47 9.66 -14.59
N GLN A 43 -48.82 8.52 -14.87
CA GLN A 43 -49.36 7.21 -14.50
C GLN A 43 -49.30 6.98 -13.00
N GLY A 44 -48.44 7.73 -12.28
CA GLY A 44 -48.38 7.79 -10.83
C GLY A 44 -48.25 6.41 -10.20
N GLU A 45 -47.02 5.91 -10.05
CA GLU A 45 -46.82 4.79 -9.15
C GLU A 45 -46.97 5.31 -7.71
N ASN A 46 -47.69 4.56 -6.87
CA ASN A 46 -47.80 4.85 -5.45
C ASN A 46 -46.49 4.47 -4.77
N ALA A 47 -45.45 5.26 -5.06
CA ALA A 47 -44.09 5.04 -4.61
C ALA A 47 -43.98 5.51 -3.16
N THR A 48 -43.79 4.56 -2.26
CA THR A 48 -43.39 4.87 -0.89
C THR A 48 -41.91 5.24 -0.85
N SER A 49 -41.48 6.03 0.12
CA SER A 49 -40.07 6.35 0.32
C SER A 49 -39.62 5.96 1.72
N PRO A 50 -38.38 5.45 1.89
CA PRO A 50 -37.77 5.32 3.21
C PRO A 50 -37.72 6.68 3.92
N VAL A 51 -38.30 6.75 5.12
CA VAL A 51 -38.30 7.96 5.95
C VAL A 51 -37.38 7.78 7.14
N ALA A 52 -37.58 6.71 7.90
CA ALA A 52 -36.79 6.42 9.09
C ALA A 52 -36.16 5.03 8.99
N VAL A 53 -34.96 4.90 9.51
CA VAL A 53 -34.24 3.64 9.64
C VAL A 53 -34.00 3.40 11.11
N ARG A 54 -34.53 2.30 11.63
CA ARG A 54 -34.11 1.77 12.91
C ARG A 54 -33.04 0.73 12.65
N TYR A 55 -31.85 0.93 13.17
CA TYR A 55 -30.81 -0.07 13.08
C TYR A 55 -30.30 -0.45 14.47
N ARG A 56 -29.91 -1.71 14.60
CA ARG A 56 -29.19 -2.20 15.76
C ARG A 56 -27.75 -2.44 15.38
N LEU A 57 -26.87 -1.70 16.01
CA LEU A 57 -25.43 -1.77 15.80
C LEU A 57 -24.80 -2.60 16.92
N ARG A 58 -24.05 -3.63 16.53
CA ARG A 58 -23.13 -4.34 17.41
C ARG A 58 -21.70 -3.98 17.01
N GLN A 59 -20.88 -3.65 17.99
CA GLN A 59 -19.47 -3.31 17.80
C GLN A 59 -18.61 -4.28 18.59
N SER A 60 -17.80 -5.06 17.88
CA SER A 60 -16.84 -5.99 18.46
C SER A 60 -15.44 -5.40 18.33
N ALA A 61 -14.80 -5.06 19.46
CA ALA A 61 -13.48 -4.46 19.45
C ALA A 61 -12.45 -5.38 18.75
N ILE A 62 -11.65 -4.78 17.89
CA ILE A 62 -10.41 -5.36 17.36
C ILE A 62 -9.33 -5.08 18.42
N ARG A 63 -8.69 -6.13 18.91
CA ARG A 63 -7.70 -6.06 19.99
C ARG A 63 -6.30 -6.05 19.41
N ALA A 64 -5.33 -5.63 20.23
CA ALA A 64 -3.93 -5.68 19.87
C ALA A 64 -3.49 -7.10 19.46
N PRO A 65 -2.47 -7.25 18.60
CA PRO A 65 -1.87 -8.54 18.28
C PRO A 65 -1.47 -9.32 19.55
N ASP A 66 -1.48 -10.65 19.46
CA ASP A 66 -1.19 -11.51 20.61
C ASP A 66 0.18 -11.15 21.24
N GLY A 67 0.21 -11.04 22.57
CA GLY A 67 1.41 -10.64 23.32
C GLY A 67 1.58 -9.12 23.51
N PHE A 68 0.75 -8.30 22.87
CA PHE A 68 0.81 -6.83 22.96
C PHE A 68 -0.43 -6.19 23.59
N ASP A 69 -1.25 -6.99 24.29
CA ASP A 69 -2.45 -6.50 24.96
C ASP A 69 -2.10 -5.44 26.03
N GLY A 70 -2.87 -4.36 26.05
CA GLY A 70 -2.64 -3.19 26.93
C GLY A 70 -1.52 -2.24 26.49
N ASP A 71 -0.76 -2.53 25.43
CA ASP A 71 0.20 -1.56 24.88
C ASP A 71 -0.49 -0.62 23.88
N PRO A 72 -0.60 0.70 24.16
CA PRO A 72 -1.32 1.64 23.30
C PRO A 72 -0.71 1.78 21.90
N ARG A 73 0.57 1.42 21.70
CA ARG A 73 1.22 1.44 20.38
C ARG A 73 0.64 0.40 19.42
N PHE A 74 0.02 -0.64 19.96
CA PHE A 74 -0.50 -1.76 19.20
C PHE A 74 -2.02 -1.88 19.32
N ASP A 75 -2.69 -0.92 19.96
CA ASP A 75 -4.13 -0.85 20.12
C ASP A 75 -4.82 -0.29 18.86
N PRO A 76 -5.62 -1.08 18.12
CA PRO A 76 -6.30 -0.65 16.89
C PRO A 76 -7.38 0.43 17.09
N ALA A 77 -7.81 0.70 18.33
CA ALA A 77 -8.74 1.79 18.64
C ALA A 77 -8.04 3.13 18.83
N ILE A 78 -6.72 3.13 19.04
CA ILE A 78 -5.93 4.33 19.38
C ILE A 78 -4.90 4.64 18.29
N THR A 79 -4.18 3.62 17.83
CA THR A 79 -3.08 3.74 16.87
C THR A 79 -3.55 3.34 15.47
N PRO A 80 -3.19 4.10 14.42
CA PRO A 80 -3.50 3.71 13.05
C PRO A 80 -3.04 2.29 12.73
N ALA A 81 -3.91 1.50 12.10
CA ALA A 81 -3.66 0.10 11.76
C ALA A 81 -2.44 -0.05 10.85
N GLU A 82 -2.20 0.90 9.94
CA GLU A 82 -0.98 0.93 9.11
C GLU A 82 0.27 0.95 9.98
N ALA A 83 0.30 1.79 11.02
CA ALA A 83 1.45 1.84 11.91
C ALA A 83 1.61 0.53 12.69
N ILE A 84 0.53 -0.08 13.17
CA ILE A 84 0.61 -1.34 13.92
C ILE A 84 1.16 -2.48 13.04
N VAL A 85 0.67 -2.57 11.79
CA VAL A 85 1.04 -3.63 10.85
C VAL A 85 2.41 -3.40 10.25
N GLU A 86 2.80 -2.16 9.96
CA GLU A 86 4.00 -1.87 9.18
C GLU A 86 5.22 -1.54 10.05
N SER A 87 5.02 -1.24 11.34
CA SER A 87 6.11 -0.86 12.23
C SER A 87 7.12 -1.98 12.45
N GLU A 88 8.37 -1.60 12.62
CA GLU A 88 9.47 -2.49 12.97
C GLU A 88 10.24 -2.02 14.20
N LEU A 89 11.02 -2.91 14.79
CA LEU A 89 11.92 -2.55 15.90
C LEU A 89 12.90 -1.44 15.50
N ASP A 90 13.33 -1.44 14.24
CA ASP A 90 14.28 -0.46 13.72
C ASP A 90 13.69 0.94 13.48
N ASP A 91 12.37 1.10 13.53
CA ASP A 91 11.71 2.41 13.45
C ASP A 91 12.13 3.32 14.61
N TRP A 92 12.55 2.69 15.70
CA TRP A 92 13.13 3.41 16.82
C TRP A 92 14.43 4.13 16.43
N TRP A 93 15.23 3.60 15.48
CA TRP A 93 16.51 4.17 15.04
C TRP A 93 16.37 5.33 14.06
N THR A 94 15.66 6.38 14.47
CA THR A 94 15.66 7.67 13.76
C THR A 94 17.09 8.19 13.59
N MET A 95 17.35 8.99 12.55
CA MET A 95 18.69 9.57 12.31
C MET A 95 19.25 10.31 13.52
N GLY A 96 18.40 11.07 14.24
CA GLY A 96 18.80 11.76 15.47
C GLY A 96 19.27 10.80 16.57
N ARG A 97 18.59 9.66 16.76
CA ARG A 97 19.00 8.62 17.72
C ARG A 97 20.28 7.92 17.27
N ARG A 98 20.37 7.52 15.99
CA ARG A 98 21.58 6.91 15.42
C ARG A 98 22.83 7.77 15.67
N ILE A 99 22.74 9.06 15.40
CA ILE A 99 23.84 10.02 15.61
C ILE A 99 24.16 10.18 17.11
N ARG A 100 23.15 10.50 17.93
CA ARG A 100 23.35 10.79 19.36
C ARG A 100 23.89 9.58 20.12
N ILE A 101 23.28 8.42 19.92
CA ILE A 101 23.65 7.19 20.62
C ILE A 101 24.97 6.66 20.07
N GLY A 102 25.22 6.77 18.76
CA GLY A 102 26.51 6.39 18.17
C GLY A 102 27.68 7.15 18.78
N ALA A 103 27.55 8.47 18.92
CA ALA A 103 28.55 9.29 19.60
C ALA A 103 28.77 8.87 21.08
N ALA A 104 27.68 8.63 21.81
CA ALA A 104 27.75 8.22 23.22
C ALA A 104 28.39 6.83 23.40
N ILE A 105 28.06 5.85 22.56
CA ILE A 105 28.67 4.52 22.60
C ILE A 105 30.16 4.62 22.26
N ALA A 106 30.52 5.36 21.21
CA ALA A 106 31.91 5.53 20.79
C ALA A 106 32.79 6.18 21.86
N GLU A 107 32.27 7.19 22.57
CA GLU A 107 32.97 7.82 23.69
C GLU A 107 33.21 6.83 24.84
N ARG A 108 32.18 6.08 25.25
CA ARG A 108 32.27 5.09 26.34
C ARG A 108 33.18 3.91 26.00
N ALA A 109 33.17 3.47 24.74
CA ALA A 109 33.97 2.36 24.25
C ALA A 109 35.35 2.80 23.72
N HIS A 110 35.69 4.09 23.81
CA HIS A 110 36.94 4.67 23.33
C HIS A 110 37.27 4.31 21.87
N LEU A 111 36.27 4.33 20.99
CA LEU A 111 36.44 4.00 19.58
C LEU A 111 37.06 5.16 18.80
N ASP A 112 38.04 4.85 17.96
CA ASP A 112 38.67 5.81 17.05
C ASP A 112 38.02 5.70 15.65
N PRO A 113 37.40 6.77 15.11
CA PRO A 113 36.84 6.74 13.76
C PRO A 113 37.90 6.60 12.66
N ALA A 114 39.17 6.88 12.93
CA ALA A 114 40.25 6.70 11.97
C ALA A 114 40.74 5.24 11.88
N ALA A 115 40.38 4.39 12.84
CA ALA A 115 40.80 3.00 12.87
C ALA A 115 40.07 2.18 11.79
N PRO A 116 40.77 1.34 11.00
CA PRO A 116 40.16 0.55 9.93
C PRO A 116 38.99 -0.34 10.39
N GLU A 117 39.05 -0.88 11.60
CA GLU A 117 38.02 -1.71 12.23
C GLU A 117 36.73 -0.95 12.56
N SER A 118 36.79 0.37 12.67
CA SER A 118 35.63 1.23 12.93
C SER A 118 34.79 1.48 11.68
N ARG A 119 35.37 1.31 10.48
CA ARG A 119 34.75 1.64 9.20
C ARG A 119 33.33 1.07 9.00
N PRO A 120 33.00 -0.18 9.40
CA PRO A 120 31.65 -0.72 9.26
C PRO A 120 30.60 -0.04 10.15
N PHE A 121 31.04 0.71 11.17
CA PHE A 121 30.18 1.36 12.15
C PHE A 121 30.04 2.86 11.92
N LEU A 122 30.62 3.39 10.85
CA LEU A 122 30.52 4.80 10.49
C LEU A 122 29.41 5.03 9.46
N PHE A 123 28.78 6.19 9.52
CA PHE A 123 27.93 6.67 8.44
C PHE A 123 28.75 6.84 7.16
N ASP A 124 28.36 6.13 6.11
CA ASP A 124 28.95 6.29 4.79
C ASP A 124 28.19 7.37 4.01
N HIS A 125 26.91 7.18 3.69
CA HIS A 125 26.13 8.14 2.90
C HIS A 125 24.80 8.52 3.58
N PRO A 126 24.82 9.21 4.74
CA PRO A 126 23.58 9.54 5.44
C PRO A 126 22.71 10.51 4.63
N PRO A 127 21.37 10.42 4.69
CA PRO A 127 20.47 11.26 3.89
C PRO A 127 20.57 12.73 4.28
N SER A 128 20.29 13.64 3.34
CA SER A 128 20.10 15.07 3.63
C SER A 128 18.99 15.29 4.68
N PRO A 129 19.16 16.20 5.66
CA PRO A 129 20.28 17.13 5.87
C PRO A 129 21.43 16.57 6.74
N TYR A 130 21.51 15.25 6.91
CA TYR A 130 22.47 14.58 7.79
C TYR A 130 23.81 14.26 7.11
N ASP A 131 24.03 14.66 5.86
CA ASP A 131 25.29 14.43 5.11
C ASP A 131 26.54 14.87 5.90
N ARG A 132 26.42 15.92 6.71
CA ARG A 132 27.49 16.44 7.61
C ARG A 132 27.99 15.44 8.66
N PHE A 133 27.26 14.34 8.89
CA PHE A 133 27.62 13.28 9.83
C PHE A 133 28.31 12.10 9.15
N HIS A 134 28.63 12.19 7.85
CA HIS A 134 29.53 11.25 7.17
C HIS A 134 30.80 11.01 8.00
N GLY A 135 31.20 9.75 8.15
CA GLY A 135 32.37 9.33 8.92
C GLY A 135 32.21 9.41 10.45
N ARG A 136 31.01 9.72 10.96
CA ARG A 136 30.69 9.62 12.39
C ARG A 136 30.09 8.25 12.71
N PHE A 137 30.18 7.83 13.97
CA PHE A 137 29.61 6.56 14.42
C PHE A 137 28.09 6.52 14.31
N ASP A 138 27.59 5.44 13.73
CA ASP A 138 26.18 5.09 13.67
C ASP A 138 25.80 4.18 14.85
N GLY A 139 24.96 4.70 15.75
CA GLY A 139 24.48 3.96 16.91
C GLY A 139 23.74 2.67 16.56
N ARG A 140 23.02 2.61 15.42
CA ARG A 140 22.32 1.39 14.99
C ARG A 140 23.34 0.32 14.59
N ALA A 141 24.35 0.68 13.80
CA ALA A 141 25.40 -0.24 13.39
C ALA A 141 26.19 -0.79 14.59
N LEU A 142 26.56 0.09 15.54
CA LEU A 142 27.23 -0.32 16.78
C LEU A 142 26.35 -1.26 17.62
N TRP A 143 25.08 -0.92 17.80
CA TRP A 143 24.14 -1.74 18.58
C TRP A 143 23.96 -3.14 18.00
N ARG A 144 23.76 -3.23 16.67
CA ARG A 144 23.64 -4.52 15.94
C ARG A 144 24.93 -5.34 16.02
N ALA A 145 26.08 -4.69 16.11
CA ALA A 145 27.38 -5.34 16.30
C ALA A 145 27.65 -5.80 17.75
N GLY A 146 26.71 -5.60 18.68
CA GLY A 146 26.89 -5.95 20.08
C GLY A 146 27.66 -4.91 20.90
N ILE A 147 27.96 -3.75 20.34
CA ILE A 147 28.76 -2.70 20.98
C ILE A 147 27.83 -1.72 21.68
N GLY A 148 28.04 -1.49 22.98
CA GLY A 148 27.27 -0.51 23.75
C GLY A 148 25.85 -0.96 24.15
N GLN A 149 25.63 -2.28 24.30
CA GLN A 149 24.36 -2.87 24.72
C GLN A 149 24.01 -2.70 26.21
N ASP A 150 24.85 -1.98 26.97
CA ASP A 150 24.58 -1.51 28.33
C ASP A 150 24.33 0.01 28.31
N PRO A 151 23.08 0.45 28.02
CA PRO A 151 22.77 1.86 27.85
C PRO A 151 22.81 2.61 29.18
N ALA A 152 23.45 3.79 29.18
CA ALA A 152 23.53 4.62 30.38
C ALA A 152 22.19 5.26 30.77
N ARG A 153 21.24 5.32 29.85
CA ARG A 153 19.89 5.88 30.07
C ARG A 153 18.82 4.98 29.46
N PRO A 154 17.62 4.89 30.06
CA PRO A 154 16.52 4.09 29.50
C PRO A 154 16.13 4.47 28.07
N ASP A 155 16.23 5.76 27.70
CA ASP A 155 15.90 6.27 26.36
C ASP A 155 16.98 5.97 25.29
N GLU A 156 18.09 5.34 25.67
CA GLU A 156 19.11 4.83 24.75
C GLU A 156 18.90 3.36 24.40
N LYS A 157 17.93 2.68 25.05
CA LYS A 157 17.62 1.28 24.78
C LYS A 157 16.53 1.17 23.70
N PRO A 158 16.79 0.59 22.52
CA PRO A 158 15.75 0.27 21.56
C PRO A 158 14.79 -0.79 22.13
N PRO A 159 13.54 -0.84 21.65
CA PRO A 159 12.61 -1.91 22.00
C PRO A 159 13.20 -3.27 21.58
N SER A 160 13.05 -4.27 22.45
CA SER A 160 13.49 -5.65 22.19
C SER A 160 12.38 -6.53 21.62
N GLU A 161 11.14 -6.09 21.71
CA GLU A 161 9.94 -6.84 21.32
C GLU A 161 9.00 -5.95 20.52
N GLY A 162 8.37 -6.55 19.52
CA GLY A 162 7.43 -5.93 18.59
C GLY A 162 6.81 -7.01 17.70
N PRO A 163 5.66 -6.76 17.08
CA PRO A 163 5.04 -7.73 16.19
C PRO A 163 5.92 -7.87 14.93
N PHE A 164 6.41 -9.08 14.68
CA PHE A 164 7.16 -9.40 13.47
C PHE A 164 6.19 -9.69 12.32
N THR A 165 5.74 -8.63 11.65
CA THR A 165 4.72 -8.72 10.60
C THR A 165 5.31 -8.85 9.20
N TRP A 166 6.50 -8.30 8.94
CA TRP A 166 7.14 -8.38 7.63
C TRP A 166 7.61 -9.81 7.32
N GLN A 167 7.12 -10.38 6.23
CA GLN A 167 7.54 -11.67 5.70
C GLN A 167 8.55 -11.43 4.57
N SER A 168 9.84 -11.67 4.84
CA SER A 168 10.93 -11.38 3.89
C SER A 168 10.80 -12.16 2.58
N GLU A 169 10.34 -13.41 2.66
CA GLU A 169 10.18 -14.31 1.52
C GLU A 169 8.97 -13.93 0.65
N ALA A 170 7.92 -13.38 1.25
CA ALA A 170 6.71 -12.97 0.56
C ALA A 170 6.74 -11.51 0.08
N LEU A 171 7.72 -10.73 0.57
CA LEU A 171 7.84 -9.29 0.36
C LEU A 171 6.51 -8.57 0.66
N SER A 172 5.91 -8.91 1.79
CA SER A 172 4.61 -8.40 2.25
C SER A 172 4.50 -8.53 3.77
N TYR A 173 3.57 -7.78 4.35
CA TYR A 173 3.19 -7.92 5.75
C TYR A 173 2.12 -8.98 5.95
N GLU A 174 2.24 -9.73 7.04
CA GLU A 174 1.22 -10.61 7.57
C GLU A 174 0.98 -10.25 9.03
N ALA A 175 -0.27 -10.03 9.40
CA ALA A 175 -0.65 -9.69 10.75
C ALA A 175 -1.96 -10.37 11.13
N SER A 176 -2.19 -10.55 12.42
CA SER A 176 -3.40 -11.18 12.92
C SER A 176 -3.84 -10.49 14.20
N PHE A 177 -5.12 -10.13 14.23
CA PHE A 177 -5.75 -9.37 15.30
C PHE A 177 -6.90 -10.19 15.89
N PRO A 178 -6.89 -10.45 17.20
CA PRO A 178 -8.06 -10.95 17.89
C PRO A 178 -9.20 -9.93 17.79
N SER A 179 -10.42 -10.41 17.71
CA SER A 179 -11.61 -9.57 17.77
C SER A 179 -12.72 -10.28 18.54
N GLY A 180 -13.67 -9.51 19.06
CA GLY A 180 -14.88 -10.10 19.65
C GLY A 180 -15.75 -10.90 18.65
N ALA A 181 -15.42 -10.89 17.35
CA ALA A 181 -16.09 -11.63 16.27
C ALA A 181 -15.20 -12.76 15.68
N GLY A 182 -14.12 -13.16 16.36
CA GLY A 182 -13.17 -14.17 15.89
C GLY A 182 -11.77 -13.60 15.68
N ARG A 183 -11.08 -14.02 14.62
CA ARG A 183 -9.77 -13.44 14.24
C ARG A 183 -9.83 -12.75 12.90
N LEU A 184 -9.17 -11.60 12.81
CA LEU A 184 -8.93 -10.87 11.58
C LEU A 184 -7.48 -11.08 11.16
N ASN A 185 -7.26 -11.77 10.06
CA ASN A 185 -5.96 -11.94 9.44
C ASN A 185 -5.81 -10.93 8.32
N ILE A 186 -4.64 -10.33 8.22
CA ILE A 186 -4.24 -9.47 7.11
C ILE A 186 -3.20 -10.25 6.31
N PRO A 187 -3.63 -11.00 5.28
CA PRO A 187 -2.71 -11.78 4.47
C PRO A 187 -2.03 -10.87 3.44
N ARG A 188 -0.71 -10.99 3.32
CA ARG A 188 0.06 -10.43 2.19
C ARG A 188 -0.17 -8.93 1.94
N HIS A 189 -0.33 -8.12 2.99
CA HIS A 189 -0.48 -6.68 2.86
C HIS A 189 0.77 -6.06 2.25
N ARG A 190 0.57 -5.22 1.22
CA ARG A 190 1.66 -4.68 0.40
C ARG A 190 2.25 -3.38 0.95
N GLY A 191 1.81 -2.92 2.10
CA GLY A 191 2.09 -1.59 2.63
C GLY A 191 1.17 -0.53 2.02
N GLY A 192 0.85 0.48 2.83
CA GLY A 192 -0.14 1.50 2.54
C GLY A 192 -1.40 1.34 3.39
N ARG A 193 -2.47 2.02 2.96
CA ARG A 193 -3.74 2.06 3.68
C ARG A 193 -4.30 0.66 3.94
N LEU A 194 -4.73 0.41 5.18
CA LEU A 194 -5.57 -0.73 5.52
C LEU A 194 -7.04 -0.37 5.36
N ASP A 195 -7.84 -1.33 4.91
CA ASP A 195 -9.29 -1.17 4.83
C ASP A 195 -9.99 -2.51 5.12
N TRP A 196 -11.32 -2.52 5.14
CA TRP A 196 -12.13 -3.71 5.44
C TRP A 196 -11.79 -4.91 4.55
N HIS A 197 -11.35 -4.66 3.30
CA HIS A 197 -10.96 -5.69 2.33
C HIS A 197 -9.53 -6.21 2.52
N SER A 198 -8.71 -5.54 3.35
CA SER A 198 -7.35 -5.98 3.68
C SER A 198 -7.35 -7.09 4.71
N ALA A 199 -8.48 -7.33 5.38
CA ALA A 199 -8.63 -8.33 6.41
C ALA A 199 -9.59 -9.44 5.99
N GLU A 200 -9.35 -10.64 6.51
CA GLU A 200 -10.20 -11.81 6.34
C GLU A 200 -10.24 -12.65 7.62
N THR A 201 -11.33 -13.38 7.81
CA THR A 201 -11.47 -14.42 8.83
C THR A 201 -11.42 -15.77 8.14
N PRO A 202 -10.71 -16.78 8.67
CA PRO A 202 -10.70 -18.13 8.09
C PRO A 202 -12.11 -18.68 7.96
N LEU A 203 -12.47 -19.22 6.79
CA LEU A 203 -13.82 -19.72 6.50
C LEU A 203 -14.23 -20.89 7.40
N ASP A 204 -13.25 -21.70 7.84
CA ASP A 204 -13.46 -22.84 8.73
C ASP A 204 -13.44 -22.45 10.22
N ALA A 205 -13.25 -21.16 10.54
CA ALA A 205 -13.27 -20.71 11.91
C ALA A 205 -14.66 -20.93 12.52
N ILE A 206 -14.70 -21.47 13.74
CA ILE A 206 -15.93 -21.53 14.52
C ILE A 206 -16.40 -20.09 14.73
N PRO A 207 -17.63 -19.74 14.32
CA PRO A 207 -18.16 -18.40 14.53
C PRO A 207 -18.08 -18.07 16.02
N ALA A 208 -17.25 -17.09 16.38
CA ALA A 208 -17.22 -16.60 17.75
C ALA A 208 -18.58 -15.96 18.05
N GLN A 209 -19.09 -16.16 19.28
CA GLN A 209 -20.27 -15.44 19.71
C GLN A 209 -19.91 -13.95 19.76
N PRO A 210 -20.59 -13.10 18.99
CA PRO A 210 -20.14 -11.73 18.81
C PRO A 210 -20.27 -10.96 20.13
N GLU A 211 -19.13 -10.53 20.67
CA GLU A 211 -19.06 -9.69 21.87
C GLU A 211 -19.63 -8.28 21.59
N GLY A 212 -19.95 -7.54 22.66
CA GLY A 212 -20.47 -6.17 22.56
C GLY A 212 -21.97 -6.06 22.77
N GLU A 213 -22.38 -4.94 23.37
CA GLU A 213 -23.79 -4.60 23.54
C GLU A 213 -24.38 -4.13 22.21
N GLN A 214 -25.62 -4.53 21.95
CA GLN A 214 -26.34 -4.13 20.75
C GLN A 214 -27.08 -2.81 21.04
N GLN A 215 -26.67 -1.75 20.36
CA GLN A 215 -27.24 -0.41 20.52
C GLN A 215 -28.26 -0.15 19.43
N GLU A 216 -29.46 0.30 19.82
CA GLU A 216 -30.52 0.66 18.88
C GLU A 216 -30.48 2.16 18.58
N HIS A 217 -30.54 2.50 17.29
CA HIS A 217 -30.56 3.86 16.81
C HIS A 217 -31.71 4.05 15.83
N VAL A 218 -32.27 5.26 15.81
CA VAL A 218 -33.26 5.68 14.82
C VAL A 218 -32.71 6.92 14.12
N VAL A 219 -32.58 6.85 12.80
CA VAL A 219 -32.06 7.91 11.94
C VAL A 219 -33.00 8.14 10.76
N PHE A 220 -32.87 9.28 10.10
CA PHE A 220 -33.60 9.55 8.87
C PHE A 220 -32.80 9.04 7.68
N ALA A 221 -33.50 8.39 6.74
CA ALA A 221 -32.93 8.10 5.43
C ALA A 221 -32.93 9.36 4.59
N THR A 222 -31.87 9.56 3.81
CA THR A 222 -31.79 10.62 2.81
C THR A 222 -31.55 10.00 1.44
N PRO A 223 -32.13 10.55 0.37
CA PRO A 223 -31.78 10.14 -0.99
C PRO A 223 -30.26 10.17 -1.19
N PHE A 224 -29.72 9.20 -1.92
CA PHE A 224 -28.32 9.18 -2.30
C PHE A 224 -28.05 10.29 -3.32
N GLU A 225 -27.19 11.23 -2.96
CA GLU A 225 -26.76 12.31 -3.85
C GLU A 225 -25.27 12.14 -4.19
N TYR A 226 -24.94 12.41 -5.45
CA TYR A 226 -23.55 12.43 -5.95
C TYR A 226 -23.33 13.66 -6.84
N PRO A 227 -22.09 14.15 -6.98
CA PRO A 227 -21.81 15.26 -7.89
C PRO A 227 -22.28 14.94 -9.31
N GLY A 228 -23.10 15.82 -9.89
CA GLY A 228 -23.67 15.62 -11.24
C GLY A 228 -24.96 14.81 -11.28
N ALA A 229 -25.47 14.33 -10.13
CA ALA A 229 -26.78 13.66 -10.08
C ALA A 229 -27.90 14.57 -10.60
N PRO A 230 -28.85 14.04 -11.38
CA PRO A 230 -30.05 14.78 -11.75
C PRO A 230 -30.88 15.09 -10.49
N HIS A 231 -31.57 16.23 -10.47
CA HIS A 231 -32.43 16.58 -9.34
C HIS A 231 -33.75 15.80 -9.41
N SER A 232 -34.04 14.98 -8.39
CA SER A 232 -35.19 14.05 -8.36
C SER A 232 -36.56 14.68 -8.55
N ARG A 233 -36.73 15.96 -8.23
CA ARG A 233 -38.04 16.65 -8.27
C ARG A 233 -38.23 17.65 -9.41
N TRP A 234 -37.15 18.05 -10.08
CA TRP A 234 -37.20 19.12 -11.08
C TRP A 234 -36.31 18.77 -12.26
N TRP A 235 -36.79 19.03 -13.47
CA TRP A 235 -35.93 18.95 -14.64
C TRP A 235 -34.85 20.02 -14.53
N GLN A 236 -33.62 19.56 -14.32
CA GLN A 236 -32.43 20.39 -14.31
C GLN A 236 -31.53 19.93 -15.47
N ILE A 237 -30.99 20.89 -16.23
CA ILE A 237 -29.91 20.58 -17.17
C ILE A 237 -28.66 20.29 -16.33
N GLU A 238 -28.09 19.10 -16.51
CA GLU A 238 -26.94 18.60 -15.76
C GLU A 238 -25.78 19.60 -15.75
N ASN A 239 -25.06 19.62 -14.63
CA ASN A 239 -23.91 20.50 -14.49
C ASN A 239 -22.72 19.95 -15.30
N ALA A 240 -22.30 20.68 -16.33
CA ALA A 240 -21.16 20.32 -17.19
C ALA A 240 -19.80 20.19 -16.45
N ALA A 241 -19.73 20.50 -15.16
CA ALA A 241 -18.56 20.23 -14.32
C ALA A 241 -18.33 18.73 -14.05
N VAL A 242 -19.35 17.88 -14.24
CA VAL A 242 -19.24 16.42 -14.10
C VAL A 242 -19.71 15.78 -15.41
N ASP A 243 -18.78 15.12 -16.11
CA ASP A 243 -19.08 14.35 -17.32
C ASP A 243 -19.09 12.86 -16.98
N ILE A 244 -20.26 12.36 -16.58
CA ILE A 244 -20.47 10.95 -16.21
C ILE A 244 -20.26 10.04 -17.45
N GLY A 245 -20.56 10.55 -18.66
CA GLY A 245 -20.41 9.83 -19.93
C GLY A 245 -19.00 9.89 -20.53
N GLY A 246 -18.12 10.75 -20.01
CA GLY A 246 -16.75 10.94 -20.48
C GLY A 246 -15.85 9.71 -20.31
N TYR A 247 -16.29 8.75 -19.49
CA TYR A 247 -15.70 7.43 -19.36
C TYR A 247 -16.62 6.40 -20.01
N PRO A 248 -16.34 5.95 -21.26
CA PRO A 248 -17.15 4.92 -21.88
C PRO A 248 -17.13 3.68 -20.97
N PRO A 249 -18.30 3.07 -20.69
CA PRO A 249 -18.37 1.89 -19.83
C PRO A 249 -17.54 0.76 -20.43
N ASP A 250 -16.53 0.30 -19.68
CA ASP A 250 -15.70 -0.86 -20.03
C ASP A 250 -16.17 -2.06 -19.19
N PRO A 251 -16.54 -3.20 -19.82
CA PRO A 251 -16.83 -4.45 -19.11
C PRO A 251 -15.72 -4.91 -18.15
N ALA A 252 -14.46 -4.53 -18.41
CA ALA A 252 -13.35 -4.82 -17.52
C ALA A 252 -13.32 -3.92 -16.27
N HIS A 253 -14.11 -2.84 -16.25
CA HIS A 253 -14.16 -1.85 -15.17
C HIS A 253 -15.55 -1.86 -14.47
N PHE A 254 -15.82 -2.95 -13.75
CA PHE A 254 -17.07 -3.17 -13.01
C PHE A 254 -17.58 -1.96 -12.19
N PRO A 255 -16.74 -1.19 -11.45
CA PRO A 255 -17.22 -0.03 -10.70
C PRO A 255 -17.88 1.05 -11.58
N THR A 256 -17.35 1.27 -12.80
CA THR A 256 -17.93 2.26 -13.73
C THR A 256 -19.25 1.74 -14.29
N MET A 257 -19.35 0.44 -14.59
CA MET A 257 -20.63 -0.16 -14.99
C MET A 257 -21.70 -0.05 -13.89
N LEU A 258 -21.34 -0.32 -12.64
CA LEU A 258 -22.26 -0.21 -11.50
C LEU A 258 -22.71 1.23 -11.28
N LEU A 259 -21.80 2.19 -11.41
CA LEU A 259 -22.14 3.63 -11.34
C LEU A 259 -23.08 4.02 -12.48
N VAL A 260 -22.80 3.62 -13.72
CA VAL A 260 -23.66 3.91 -14.88
C VAL A 260 -25.06 3.31 -14.70
N ASP A 261 -25.16 2.07 -14.24
CA ASP A 261 -26.45 1.43 -13.95
C ASP A 261 -27.20 2.13 -12.81
N LEU A 262 -26.51 2.49 -11.73
CA LEU A 262 -27.08 3.27 -10.63
C LEU A 262 -27.69 4.58 -11.13
N ILE A 263 -26.97 5.30 -12.00
CA ILE A 263 -27.35 6.63 -12.48
C ILE A 263 -28.54 6.55 -13.45
N PHE A 264 -28.50 5.65 -14.43
CA PHE A 264 -29.51 5.60 -15.49
C PHE A 264 -30.74 4.75 -15.15
N SER A 265 -30.59 3.72 -14.32
CA SER A 265 -31.66 2.77 -14.01
C SER A 265 -32.34 3.06 -12.67
N HIS A 266 -31.63 3.65 -11.71
CA HIS A 266 -32.04 3.65 -10.29
C HIS A 266 -31.75 4.94 -9.51
N GLY A 267 -31.48 6.07 -10.17
CA GLY A 267 -30.97 7.29 -9.50
C GLY A 267 -31.80 7.76 -8.28
N ASP A 268 -33.13 7.60 -8.33
CA ASP A 268 -34.06 8.04 -7.27
C ASP A 268 -34.44 6.96 -6.25
N ASP A 269 -33.99 5.71 -6.45
CA ASP A 269 -34.39 4.56 -5.62
C ASP A 269 -33.40 4.27 -4.48
N TRP A 270 -32.26 4.98 -4.44
CA TRP A 270 -31.20 4.72 -3.48
C TRP A 270 -31.23 5.72 -2.34
N PHE A 271 -31.14 5.19 -1.13
CA PHE A 271 -31.14 5.96 0.10
C PHE A 271 -29.93 5.60 0.94
N VAL A 272 -29.37 6.59 1.61
CA VAL A 272 -28.29 6.43 2.59
C VAL A 272 -28.77 6.87 3.96
N PHE A 273 -28.17 6.30 5.01
CA PHE A 273 -28.39 6.72 6.38
C PHE A 273 -27.08 6.66 7.15
N PRO A 274 -26.85 7.57 8.11
CA PRO A 274 -25.61 7.58 8.88
C PRO A 274 -25.59 6.44 9.89
N VAL A 275 -24.42 5.78 10.00
CA VAL A 275 -24.14 4.78 11.04
C VAL A 275 -23.02 5.33 11.93
N ALA A 276 -23.37 5.65 13.18
CA ALA A 276 -22.39 6.12 14.16
C ALA A 276 -21.61 4.94 14.76
N ALA A 277 -20.48 4.59 14.14
CA ALA A 277 -19.60 3.51 14.57
C ALA A 277 -18.19 4.02 14.90
N ASN A 278 -17.49 3.28 15.76
CA ASN A 278 -16.12 3.59 16.15
C ASN A 278 -15.13 2.76 15.34
N ALA A 279 -14.06 3.40 14.87
CA ALA A 279 -12.90 2.70 14.33
C ALA A 279 -12.25 1.80 15.41
N GLY A 280 -11.53 0.77 14.98
CA GLY A 280 -11.02 -0.29 15.86
C GLY A 280 -12.07 -1.36 16.21
N ASN A 281 -13.15 -1.47 15.44
CA ASN A 281 -14.22 -2.44 15.70
C ASN A 281 -14.64 -3.18 14.41
N VAL A 282 -15.07 -4.42 14.55
CA VAL A 282 -15.92 -5.08 13.56
C VAL A 282 -17.37 -4.69 13.86
N ILE A 283 -18.05 -4.10 12.90
CA ILE A 283 -19.45 -3.70 13.04
C ILE A 283 -20.38 -4.71 12.39
N GLN A 284 -21.53 -4.93 13.03
CA GLN A 284 -22.65 -5.69 12.48
C GLN A 284 -23.92 -4.86 12.62
N LEU A 285 -24.74 -4.85 11.57
CA LEU A 285 -25.97 -4.08 11.49
C LEU A 285 -27.16 -5.00 11.24
N ASP A 286 -28.18 -4.87 12.08
CA ASP A 286 -29.53 -5.34 11.76
C ASP A 286 -30.40 -4.11 11.47
N VAL A 287 -31.06 -4.07 10.31
CA VAL A 287 -31.75 -2.88 9.80
C VAL A 287 -33.25 -3.12 9.66
N GLU A 288 -34.04 -2.14 10.08
CA GLU A 288 -35.48 -2.02 9.87
C GLU A 288 -35.76 -0.66 9.23
N VAL A 289 -36.46 -0.64 8.10
CA VAL A 289 -36.80 0.58 7.37
C VAL A 289 -38.29 0.87 7.54
N PHE A 290 -38.61 2.13 7.83
CA PHE A 290 -39.96 2.67 7.90
C PHE A 290 -40.20 3.60 6.72
N ASP A 291 -41.31 3.38 6.05
CA ASP A 291 -41.68 4.17 4.88
C ASP A 291 -42.63 5.34 5.22
N SER A 292 -42.96 6.15 4.22
CA SER A 292 -43.87 7.30 4.35
C SER A 292 -45.32 6.94 4.69
N PHE A 293 -45.72 5.67 4.55
CA PHE A 293 -47.05 5.17 4.90
C PHE A 293 -47.10 4.46 6.26
N GLY A 294 -45.97 4.38 6.97
CA GLY A 294 -45.85 3.69 8.26
C GLY A 294 -45.70 2.17 8.13
N ASN A 295 -45.47 1.64 6.93
CA ASN A 295 -45.05 0.26 6.76
C ASN A 295 -43.60 0.10 7.26
N HIS A 296 -43.29 -1.07 7.78
CA HIS A 296 -41.96 -1.41 8.27
C HIS A 296 -41.43 -2.66 7.57
N TYR A 297 -40.16 -2.61 7.19
CA TYR A 297 -39.46 -3.62 6.42
C TYR A 297 -38.25 -4.10 7.22
N HIS A 298 -38.27 -5.35 7.65
CA HIS A 298 -37.15 -6.00 8.34
C HIS A 298 -36.93 -7.40 7.77
N ASN A 299 -35.75 -7.97 8.02
CA ASN A 299 -35.42 -9.33 7.63
C ASN A 299 -35.97 -10.32 8.68
N ASP A 300 -37.13 -10.95 8.42
CA ASP A 300 -37.64 -12.07 9.23
C ASP A 300 -37.36 -13.40 8.49
N PRO A 301 -36.39 -14.22 8.96
CA PRO A 301 -36.08 -15.51 8.35
C PRO A 301 -37.19 -16.56 8.47
N ARG A 302 -38.22 -16.33 9.31
CA ARG A 302 -39.28 -17.29 9.63
C ARG A 302 -40.67 -16.85 9.16
N GLY A 303 -40.83 -15.58 8.78
CA GLY A 303 -42.11 -15.01 8.38
C GLY A 303 -42.24 -14.96 6.87
N GLN A 304 -43.41 -15.31 6.34
CA GLN A 304 -43.82 -14.88 4.99
C GLN A 304 -44.44 -13.48 5.12
N PRO A 305 -43.79 -12.39 4.71
CA PRO A 305 -44.44 -11.10 4.64
C PRO A 305 -45.03 -10.90 3.23
N ARG A 306 -46.12 -10.13 3.15
CA ARG A 306 -46.76 -9.72 1.90
C ARG A 306 -45.85 -8.85 1.00
N TRP A 307 -44.70 -8.44 1.54
CA TRP A 307 -43.64 -7.64 0.94
C TRP A 307 -42.31 -8.27 1.34
N PRO A 308 -41.37 -8.56 0.42
CA PRO A 308 -40.20 -9.38 0.72
C PRO A 308 -39.25 -8.81 1.80
N GLY A 309 -39.42 -7.58 2.29
CA GLY A 309 -38.56 -6.99 3.32
C GLY A 309 -37.14 -6.70 2.80
N LEU A 310 -36.22 -6.37 3.71
CA LEU A 310 -34.79 -6.20 3.39
C LEU A 310 -34.11 -7.57 3.36
N LEU A 311 -34.20 -8.28 2.24
CA LEU A 311 -33.48 -9.54 2.07
C LEU A 311 -32.04 -9.26 1.69
N GLU A 312 -31.12 -9.65 2.56
CA GLU A 312 -29.71 -9.71 2.22
C GLU A 312 -29.50 -10.68 1.04
N PRO A 313 -28.81 -10.26 -0.03
CA PRO A 313 -28.40 -11.18 -1.09
C PRO A 313 -27.55 -12.30 -0.49
N LYS A 314 -27.89 -13.57 -0.77
CA LYS A 314 -27.21 -14.72 -0.14
C LYS A 314 -25.72 -14.79 -0.44
N ASP A 315 -25.32 -14.41 -1.65
CA ASP A 315 -23.97 -14.65 -2.17
C ASP A 315 -23.19 -13.37 -2.47
N TRP A 316 -23.77 -12.19 -2.21
CA TRP A 316 -23.19 -10.92 -2.64
C TRP A 316 -23.31 -9.81 -1.60
N SER A 317 -22.23 -9.08 -1.39
CA SER A 317 -22.19 -7.79 -0.71
C SER A 317 -21.05 -6.97 -1.30
N LEU A 318 -21.29 -5.65 -1.47
CA LEU A 318 -20.26 -4.72 -1.90
C LEU A 318 -19.24 -4.41 -0.79
N PHE A 319 -19.70 -4.41 0.46
CA PHE A 319 -18.91 -4.06 1.64
C PHE A 319 -19.08 -5.14 2.71
N ARG A 320 -18.13 -6.07 2.78
CA ARG A 320 -18.03 -7.06 3.86
C ARG A 320 -16.59 -7.48 4.05
N THR A 321 -16.21 -7.81 5.28
CA THR A 321 -14.93 -8.47 5.53
C THR A 321 -15.05 -9.95 5.16
N THR A 322 -14.08 -10.48 4.41
CA THR A 322 -14.09 -11.89 3.98
C THR A 322 -14.17 -12.81 5.20
N GLY A 323 -15.01 -13.85 5.15
CA GLY A 323 -15.24 -14.75 6.29
C GLY A 323 -16.10 -14.16 7.42
N GLN A 324 -16.60 -12.93 7.27
CA GLN A 324 -17.54 -12.28 8.18
C GLN A 324 -18.84 -11.93 7.43
N PRO A 325 -19.83 -12.86 7.36
CA PRO A 325 -21.01 -12.70 6.50
C PRO A 325 -21.78 -11.38 6.69
N ARG A 326 -21.82 -10.87 7.93
CA ARG A 326 -22.48 -9.61 8.31
C ARG A 326 -21.54 -8.60 8.98
N GLY A 327 -20.23 -8.88 8.98
CA GLY A 327 -19.24 -8.07 9.68
C GLY A 327 -18.45 -7.19 8.72
N LEU A 328 -18.26 -5.93 9.09
CA LEU A 328 -17.37 -5.00 8.41
C LEU A 328 -16.31 -4.51 9.39
N ALA A 329 -15.04 -4.83 9.13
CA ALA A 329 -13.92 -4.32 9.92
C ALA A 329 -13.71 -2.84 9.64
N LEU A 330 -13.82 -2.00 10.67
CA LEU A 330 -13.51 -0.59 10.62
C LEU A 330 -12.15 -0.35 11.28
N TRP A 331 -11.11 -0.20 10.47
CA TRP A 331 -9.78 0.14 10.97
C TRP A 331 -9.69 1.63 11.28
N LEU A 332 -9.00 1.98 12.36
CA LEU A 332 -8.46 3.33 12.48
C LEU A 332 -7.33 3.45 11.48
N THR A 333 -7.46 4.34 10.50
CA THR A 333 -6.46 4.52 9.45
C THR A 333 -5.81 5.89 9.55
N ALA A 334 -4.56 5.99 9.12
CA ALA A 334 -3.92 7.28 8.96
C ALA A 334 -4.60 8.04 7.80
N ALA A 335 -5.50 8.98 8.11
CA ALA A 335 -6.27 9.69 7.09
C ALA A 335 -5.41 10.57 6.17
N THR A 336 -4.41 11.25 6.73
CA THR A 336 -3.48 12.14 6.01
C THR A 336 -2.06 12.03 6.59
N PRO A 337 -1.40 10.87 6.44
CA PRO A 337 -0.04 10.70 6.95
C PRO A 337 0.91 11.61 6.18
N LEU A 338 1.90 12.17 6.90
CA LEU A 338 3.04 12.81 6.28
C LEU A 338 3.99 11.73 5.79
N GLU A 339 4.26 11.74 4.48
CA GLU A 339 5.19 10.82 3.84
C GLU A 339 6.57 11.44 3.71
N GLY A 340 7.59 10.73 4.20
CA GLY A 340 8.98 11.09 3.98
C GLY A 340 9.46 10.74 2.56
N GLY A 341 10.65 11.23 2.21
CA GLY A 341 11.34 10.79 1.00
C GLY A 341 11.63 9.29 1.04
N VAL A 342 11.68 8.66 -0.14
CA VAL A 342 12.08 7.25 -0.28
C VAL A 342 13.50 7.08 0.22
N LEU A 343 13.70 6.23 1.24
CA LEU A 343 15.01 5.88 1.77
C LEU A 343 15.66 4.78 0.94
N GLU A 344 14.88 3.76 0.59
CA GLU A 344 15.36 2.62 -0.19
C GLU A 344 14.38 2.34 -1.33
N GLU A 345 14.92 2.04 -2.50
CA GLU A 345 14.15 1.56 -3.64
C GLU A 345 14.88 0.35 -4.22
N VAL A 346 14.23 -0.81 -4.17
CA VAL A 346 14.77 -2.07 -4.69
C VAL A 346 13.81 -2.65 -5.72
N GLN A 347 14.33 -2.93 -6.90
CA GLN A 347 13.55 -3.47 -8.00
C GLN A 347 13.84 -4.96 -8.16
N PHE A 348 12.80 -5.77 -8.15
CA PHE A 348 12.88 -7.20 -8.41
C PHE A 348 12.35 -7.51 -9.80
N GLY A 349 13.01 -8.40 -10.53
CA GLY A 349 12.41 -9.00 -11.71
C GLY A 349 13.22 -10.13 -12.30
N LEU A 350 12.50 -11.05 -12.93
CA LEU A 350 13.07 -12.17 -13.64
C LEU A 350 13.65 -11.67 -14.96
N ASP A 351 14.87 -12.11 -15.24
CA ASP A 351 15.48 -11.95 -16.55
C ASP A 351 15.47 -13.29 -17.29
N GLU A 352 14.78 -13.30 -18.43
CA GLU A 352 14.58 -14.51 -19.24
C GLU A 352 15.89 -15.00 -19.88
N TYR A 353 16.86 -14.11 -20.15
CA TYR A 353 18.13 -14.49 -20.77
C TYR A 353 19.06 -15.18 -19.78
N SER A 354 19.16 -14.67 -18.55
CA SER A 354 19.97 -15.25 -17.49
C SER A 354 19.31 -16.41 -16.77
N ASN A 355 17.98 -16.53 -16.88
CA ASN A 355 17.16 -17.38 -16.03
C ASN A 355 17.43 -17.16 -14.53
N ARG A 356 17.71 -15.91 -14.15
CA ARG A 356 17.92 -15.45 -12.78
C ARG A 356 16.88 -14.43 -12.38
N LEU A 357 16.55 -14.39 -11.09
CA LEU A 357 15.88 -13.25 -10.49
C LEU A 357 16.94 -12.22 -10.12
N TRP A 358 16.72 -10.95 -10.46
CA TRP A 358 17.60 -9.86 -10.06
C TRP A 358 16.88 -8.97 -9.05
N ALA A 359 17.57 -8.63 -7.96
CA ALA A 359 17.25 -7.49 -7.13
C ALA A 359 18.24 -6.36 -7.44
N VAL A 360 17.72 -5.19 -7.79
CA VAL A 360 18.51 -4.02 -8.18
C VAL A 360 18.23 -2.90 -7.21
N GLU A 361 19.23 -2.51 -6.42
CA GLU A 361 19.11 -1.34 -5.55
C GLU A 361 19.23 -0.08 -6.42
N ARG A 362 18.22 0.79 -6.35
CA ARG A 362 18.17 2.07 -7.07
C ARG A 362 18.43 3.23 -6.12
N ARG A 363 17.96 3.12 -4.89
CA ARG A 363 18.14 4.12 -3.84
C ARG A 363 18.50 3.44 -2.53
N ILE A 364 19.47 4.00 -1.82
CA ILE A 364 19.92 3.57 -0.49
C ILE A 364 20.17 4.81 0.36
N ASP A 365 19.71 4.80 1.62
CA ASP A 365 19.81 5.93 2.55
C ASP A 365 19.33 7.27 1.94
N GLY A 366 18.29 7.21 1.12
CA GLY A 366 17.69 8.38 0.46
C GLY A 366 18.43 8.88 -0.78
N GLN A 367 19.54 8.25 -1.16
CA GLN A 367 20.37 8.67 -2.30
C GLN A 367 20.32 7.66 -3.45
N ASP A 368 20.28 8.16 -4.69
CA ASP A 368 20.34 7.32 -5.88
C ASP A 368 21.74 6.68 -5.98
N VAL A 369 21.80 5.36 -6.10
CA VAL A 369 23.09 4.65 -6.15
C VAL A 369 23.87 4.92 -7.44
N MET A 370 23.21 5.37 -8.50
CA MET A 370 23.88 5.74 -9.76
C MET A 370 24.62 7.09 -9.64
N GLN A 371 24.25 7.93 -8.66
CA GLN A 371 24.96 9.18 -8.37
C GLN A 371 26.21 8.97 -7.52
N ARG A 372 26.36 7.80 -6.89
CA ARG A 372 27.58 7.43 -6.16
C ARG A 372 28.70 7.15 -7.18
N THR A 373 29.93 7.58 -6.86
CA THR A 373 31.08 7.34 -7.75
C THR A 373 31.28 5.85 -7.95
N GLN A 374 30.93 5.34 -9.14
CA GLN A 374 31.19 3.96 -9.49
C GLN A 374 32.66 3.80 -9.89
N PRO A 375 33.36 2.77 -9.40
CA PRO A 375 34.66 2.44 -9.96
C PRO A 375 34.46 2.13 -11.44
N SER A 376 35.19 2.83 -12.31
CA SER A 376 35.10 2.62 -13.76
C SER A 376 35.41 1.15 -14.07
N ILE A 377 34.39 0.40 -14.49
CA ILE A 377 34.58 -0.92 -15.06
C ILE A 377 35.27 -0.68 -16.40
N THR A 378 36.55 -1.01 -16.48
CA THR A 378 37.30 -0.90 -17.73
C THR A 378 37.08 -2.21 -18.48
N THR A 379 35.86 -2.43 -18.96
CA THR A 379 35.63 -3.52 -19.91
C THR A 379 36.50 -3.25 -21.13
N PRO A 380 37.21 -4.25 -21.68
CA PRO A 380 37.88 -4.09 -22.98
C PRO A 380 36.87 -3.53 -23.98
N ARG A 381 37.22 -2.44 -24.68
CA ARG A 381 36.30 -1.79 -25.63
C ARG A 381 35.99 -2.75 -26.78
N LEU A 382 34.69 -2.91 -27.08
CA LEU A 382 34.19 -3.58 -28.28
C LEU A 382 34.83 -2.96 -29.54
N ASN A 383 35.18 -3.78 -30.54
CA ASN A 383 35.73 -3.30 -31.81
C ASN A 383 34.65 -2.61 -32.67
N GLU A 384 34.42 -1.32 -32.44
CA GLU A 384 33.52 -0.50 -33.27
C GLU A 384 34.22 0.01 -34.54
N GLY A 385 34.23 -0.83 -35.58
CA GLY A 385 34.29 -0.38 -36.98
C GLY A 385 35.52 -0.79 -37.82
N MET A 386 35.34 -1.71 -38.78
CA MET A 386 35.97 -1.75 -40.13
C MET A 386 35.42 -2.92 -41.00
N PRO A 387 35.60 -2.90 -42.35
CA PRO A 387 34.86 -3.68 -43.36
C PRO A 387 35.26 -5.19 -43.41
N PRO A 388 34.65 -6.04 -44.28
CA PRO A 388 34.67 -7.50 -44.13
C PRO A 388 36.08 -8.10 -44.14
N ALA A 389 36.36 -8.96 -43.16
CA ALA A 389 37.67 -9.58 -42.93
C ALA A 389 38.11 -10.56 -44.04
N ASP A 390 39.43 -10.60 -44.28
CA ASP A 390 40.12 -11.56 -45.14
C ASP A 390 39.91 -13.01 -44.64
N ARG A 391 39.40 -13.89 -45.52
CA ARG A 391 39.06 -15.30 -45.20
C ARG A 391 40.26 -16.25 -45.19
N THR A 392 41.47 -15.76 -45.41
CA THR A 392 42.67 -16.60 -45.59
C THR A 392 43.45 -16.90 -44.30
N ARG A 393 43.11 -16.27 -43.16
CA ARG A 393 43.78 -16.49 -41.86
C ARG A 393 42.86 -17.19 -40.85
N PRO A 394 43.43 -17.97 -39.91
CA PRO A 394 42.68 -18.48 -38.77
C PRO A 394 42.11 -17.32 -37.95
N ARG A 395 40.85 -17.44 -37.53
CA ARG A 395 40.21 -16.46 -36.66
C ARG A 395 40.70 -16.69 -35.24
N GLU A 396 41.27 -15.66 -34.63
CA GLU A 396 41.55 -15.65 -33.20
C GLU A 396 40.33 -15.08 -32.47
N TYR A 397 40.06 -15.49 -31.24
CA TYR A 397 38.95 -14.99 -30.44
C TYR A 397 39.43 -14.63 -29.04
N ALA A 398 38.90 -13.55 -28.49
CA ALA A 398 39.04 -13.14 -27.11
C ALA A 398 37.72 -13.38 -26.39
N TYR A 399 37.83 -13.93 -25.19
CA TYR A 399 36.71 -14.00 -24.28
C TYR A 399 36.44 -12.60 -23.73
N VAL A 400 35.24 -12.10 -23.97
CA VAL A 400 34.74 -10.86 -23.37
C VAL A 400 33.72 -11.27 -22.31
N PRO A 401 34.05 -11.06 -21.03
CA PRO A 401 33.12 -11.35 -19.95
C PRO A 401 31.88 -10.46 -20.04
N SER A 402 30.78 -10.97 -19.48
CA SER A 402 29.45 -10.35 -19.48
C SER A 402 29.46 -8.84 -19.20
N ASP A 403 28.69 -8.09 -19.97
CA ASP A 403 28.54 -6.63 -19.88
C ASP A 403 27.13 -6.25 -19.36
N GLY A 404 27.02 -5.12 -18.66
CA GLY A 404 25.75 -4.60 -18.15
C GLY A 404 25.35 -5.00 -16.72
N VAL A 405 26.22 -5.69 -15.96
CA VAL A 405 26.05 -5.92 -14.52
C VAL A 405 26.87 -4.90 -13.73
N ALA A 406 26.20 -4.01 -13.00
CA ALA A 406 26.82 -2.94 -12.22
C ALA A 406 26.88 -3.32 -10.73
N PRO A 407 27.67 -2.60 -9.90
CA PRO A 407 27.47 -2.61 -8.45
C PRO A 407 25.97 -2.40 -8.15
N TYR A 408 25.45 -3.01 -7.09
CA TYR A 408 24.03 -2.96 -6.68
C TYR A 408 23.05 -3.86 -7.43
N TRP A 409 23.53 -4.74 -8.30
CA TRP A 409 22.76 -5.85 -8.88
C TRP A 409 23.06 -7.14 -8.12
N HIS A 410 22.01 -7.74 -7.56
CA HIS A 410 22.09 -8.88 -6.67
C HIS A 410 21.33 -10.06 -7.28
N PRO A 411 22.03 -11.14 -7.70
CA PRO A 411 21.37 -12.28 -8.32
C PRO A 411 20.74 -13.20 -7.29
N TYR A 412 19.61 -13.77 -7.68
CA TYR A 412 18.96 -14.84 -6.97
C TYR A 412 18.93 -16.09 -7.85
N GLU A 413 19.33 -17.21 -7.26
CA GLU A 413 19.28 -18.52 -7.89
C GLU A 413 18.07 -19.30 -7.38
N PHE A 414 17.47 -20.09 -8.28
CA PHE A 414 16.39 -20.99 -7.91
C PHE A 414 16.96 -22.23 -7.22
N GLU A 415 16.54 -22.49 -5.99
CA GLU A 415 16.96 -23.63 -5.18
C GLU A 415 15.78 -24.28 -4.45
N GLU A 416 15.99 -25.50 -3.97
CA GLU A 416 15.08 -26.18 -3.06
C GLU A 416 15.66 -26.13 -1.64
N VAL A 417 15.05 -25.33 -0.78
CA VAL A 417 15.47 -25.12 0.61
C VAL A 417 14.40 -25.70 1.53
N ALA A 418 14.79 -26.67 2.35
CA ALA A 418 13.89 -27.37 3.28
C ALA A 418 12.60 -27.92 2.61
N GLY A 419 12.70 -28.41 1.36
CA GLY A 419 11.59 -28.95 0.58
C GLY A 419 10.67 -27.91 -0.05
N ALA A 420 11.00 -26.61 0.04
CA ALA A 420 10.30 -25.53 -0.62
C ALA A 420 11.18 -24.90 -1.72
N ARG A 421 10.55 -24.53 -2.83
CA ARG A 421 11.22 -23.80 -3.92
C ARG A 421 11.43 -22.34 -3.50
N ARG A 422 12.65 -21.85 -3.65
CA ARG A 422 13.08 -20.52 -3.21
C ARG A 422 13.99 -19.90 -4.24
N PHE A 423 13.87 -18.59 -4.41
CA PHE A 423 14.94 -17.77 -4.97
C PHE A 423 15.88 -17.39 -3.83
N VAL A 424 17.13 -17.81 -3.87
CA VAL A 424 18.15 -17.57 -2.84
C VAL A 424 19.16 -16.56 -3.34
N LEU A 425 19.41 -15.51 -2.56
CA LEU A 425 20.38 -14.46 -2.88
C LEU A 425 21.81 -15.04 -2.90
N HIS A 426 22.57 -14.76 -3.95
CA HIS A 426 23.98 -15.15 -4.04
C HIS A 426 24.91 -13.96 -4.25
N GLY A 427 26.16 -14.14 -3.85
CA GLY A 427 27.24 -13.24 -4.24
C GLY A 427 27.58 -13.41 -5.72
N PHE A 428 27.98 -12.33 -6.36
CA PHE A 428 28.50 -12.32 -7.73
C PHE A 428 29.89 -11.66 -7.76
N ALA A 429 30.68 -11.93 -8.78
CA ALA A 429 32.02 -11.35 -8.95
C ALA A 429 32.15 -10.67 -10.30
N ASP A 430 32.80 -9.51 -10.33
CA ASP A 430 33.22 -8.81 -11.53
C ASP A 430 34.37 -9.60 -12.18
N LEU A 431 34.09 -10.17 -13.35
CA LEU A 431 35.03 -10.93 -14.17
C LEU A 431 35.74 -10.09 -15.24
N SER A 432 35.44 -8.78 -15.34
CA SER A 432 36.08 -7.88 -16.32
C SER A 432 37.55 -7.60 -16.00
N ARG A 433 38.02 -7.99 -14.81
CA ARG A 433 39.38 -7.76 -14.30
C ARG A 433 40.22 -9.04 -14.38
N ALA A 434 41.54 -8.86 -14.48
CA ALA A 434 42.49 -9.98 -14.50
C ALA A 434 42.40 -10.91 -13.27
N THR A 435 41.93 -10.39 -12.14
CA THR A 435 41.56 -11.18 -10.96
C THR A 435 40.09 -10.90 -10.66
N PRO A 436 39.23 -11.93 -10.57
CA PRO A 436 37.84 -11.76 -10.19
C PRO A 436 37.71 -10.99 -8.87
N VAL A 437 36.89 -9.95 -8.86
CA VAL A 437 36.63 -9.14 -7.66
C VAL A 437 35.18 -9.36 -7.22
N PRO A 438 34.91 -9.81 -5.98
CA PRO A 438 33.55 -9.92 -5.48
C PRO A 438 32.82 -8.58 -5.55
N MET A 439 31.56 -8.61 -6.00
CA MET A 439 30.67 -7.45 -5.95
C MET A 439 30.31 -7.11 -4.50
N PRO A 440 30.01 -5.84 -4.19
CA PRO A 440 29.54 -5.45 -2.87
C PRO A 440 28.28 -6.22 -2.47
N TYR A 441 28.20 -6.61 -1.19
CA TYR A 441 26.98 -7.14 -0.60
C TYR A 441 25.84 -6.11 -0.63
N PRO A 442 24.56 -6.55 -0.63
CA PRO A 442 23.42 -5.64 -0.58
C PRO A 442 23.45 -4.77 0.67
N GLN A 443 22.97 -3.54 0.52
CA GLN A 443 22.90 -2.54 1.58
C GLN A 443 21.45 -2.29 2.03
N ALA A 444 20.47 -2.51 1.16
CA ALA A 444 19.06 -2.31 1.45
C ALA A 444 18.57 -3.28 2.53
N GLU A 445 17.80 -2.77 3.49
CA GLU A 445 17.29 -3.58 4.60
C GLU A 445 16.35 -4.69 4.11
N VAL A 446 15.63 -4.44 3.01
CA VAL A 446 14.75 -5.43 2.38
C VAL A 446 15.50 -6.65 1.81
N LEU A 447 16.81 -6.54 1.57
CA LEU A 447 17.65 -7.62 1.06
C LEU A 447 18.45 -8.32 2.16
N LEU A 448 18.30 -7.90 3.41
CA LEU A 448 18.91 -8.55 4.57
C LEU A 448 17.96 -9.63 5.11
N PRO A 449 18.49 -10.76 5.61
CA PRO A 449 17.67 -11.75 6.31
C PRO A 449 16.99 -11.09 7.51
N GLY A 450 15.67 -11.26 7.63
CA GLY A 450 14.85 -10.61 8.65
C GLY A 450 15.10 -11.06 10.10
N THR A 451 16.00 -12.01 10.35
CA THR A 451 16.38 -12.46 11.70
C THR A 451 17.87 -12.23 11.99
N PRO A 452 18.24 -11.77 13.20
CA PRO A 452 19.64 -11.60 13.61
C PRO A 452 20.45 -12.90 13.75
N ALA A 453 19.81 -14.07 13.62
CA ALA A 453 20.43 -15.38 13.80
C ALA A 453 21.15 -15.82 12.52
N ALA A 454 22.39 -15.35 12.35
CA ALA A 454 23.48 -15.90 11.53
C ALA A 454 23.19 -16.48 10.12
N ARG A 455 23.86 -15.90 9.12
CA ARG A 455 24.28 -16.51 7.83
C ARG A 455 23.20 -16.96 6.83
N GLU A 456 21.91 -16.88 7.15
CA GLU A 456 20.89 -17.18 6.14
C GLU A 456 20.91 -16.12 5.04
N LEU A 457 21.07 -16.57 3.80
CA LEU A 457 20.95 -15.71 2.62
C LEU A 457 19.49 -15.29 2.49
N HIS A 458 19.24 -14.06 2.04
CA HIS A 458 17.87 -13.61 1.80
C HIS A 458 17.20 -14.49 0.74
N GLN A 459 15.94 -14.87 0.98
CA GLN A 459 15.18 -15.74 0.08
C GLN A 459 13.87 -15.07 -0.32
N VAL A 460 13.36 -15.43 -1.50
CA VAL A 460 12.07 -14.97 -2.01
C VAL A 460 11.28 -16.16 -2.52
N ASP A 461 9.99 -16.23 -2.21
CA ASP A 461 9.09 -17.23 -2.78
C ASP A 461 8.89 -16.95 -4.28
N PRO A 462 9.03 -17.94 -5.17
CA PRO A 462 8.81 -17.73 -6.61
C PRO A 462 7.43 -17.15 -6.96
N ALA A 463 6.38 -17.45 -6.20
CA ALA A 463 5.04 -16.89 -6.41
C ALA A 463 4.93 -15.40 -6.01
N THR A 464 5.96 -14.85 -5.35
CA THR A 464 5.99 -13.45 -4.94
C THR A 464 6.27 -12.52 -6.10
N VAL A 465 7.15 -12.87 -7.04
CA VAL A 465 7.62 -11.96 -8.09
C VAL A 465 6.82 -12.20 -9.39
N PRO A 466 6.00 -11.24 -9.84
CA PRO A 466 5.28 -11.38 -11.10
C PRO A 466 6.23 -11.21 -12.29
N ALA A 467 5.82 -11.66 -13.48
CA ALA A 467 6.66 -11.62 -14.69
C ALA A 467 7.11 -10.20 -15.10
N ASN A 468 6.29 -9.19 -14.83
CA ASN A 468 6.61 -7.78 -15.06
C ASN A 468 7.50 -7.17 -13.96
N GLY A 469 7.83 -7.92 -12.91
CA GLY A 469 8.63 -7.46 -11.77
C GLY A 469 7.84 -6.59 -10.77
N LEU A 470 8.53 -6.20 -9.70
CA LEU A 470 7.99 -5.35 -8.63
C LEU A 470 9.05 -4.38 -8.11
N THR A 471 8.62 -3.34 -7.41
CA THR A 471 9.49 -2.44 -6.66
C THR A 471 9.08 -2.49 -5.20
N ILE A 472 10.06 -2.56 -4.29
CA ILE A 472 9.87 -2.26 -2.88
C ILE A 472 10.47 -0.90 -2.58
N GLU A 473 9.67 -0.01 -2.01
CA GLU A 473 10.12 1.27 -1.49
C GLU A 473 10.06 1.26 0.03
N ARG A 474 11.07 1.84 0.70
CA ARG A 474 11.07 2.05 2.14
C ARG A 474 11.03 3.54 2.45
N ARG A 475 10.11 4.02 3.29
CA ARG A 475 9.96 5.45 3.62
C ARG A 475 9.41 5.66 5.03
N TRP A 476 9.76 6.81 5.63
CA TRP A 476 9.16 7.23 6.90
C TRP A 476 7.72 7.69 6.70
N MET A 477 6.86 7.29 7.62
CA MET A 477 5.46 7.70 7.67
C MET A 477 5.18 8.30 9.04
N LEU A 478 4.51 9.45 9.09
CA LEU A 478 4.15 10.13 10.33
C LEU A 478 2.66 10.46 10.34
N ALA A 479 1.94 9.94 11.32
CA ALA A 479 0.54 10.24 11.58
C ALA A 479 0.34 10.65 13.04
N ARG A 480 -0.92 10.74 13.46
CA ARG A 480 -1.30 10.95 14.85
C ARG A 480 -2.24 9.85 15.32
N ASP A 481 -2.12 9.49 16.59
CA ASP A 481 -3.10 8.66 17.28
C ASP A 481 -4.38 9.45 17.61
N THR A 482 -5.39 8.78 18.16
CA THR A 482 -6.66 9.43 18.58
C THR A 482 -6.49 10.48 19.69
N SER A 483 -5.36 10.48 20.40
CA SER A 483 -5.00 11.49 21.40
C SER A 483 -4.19 12.66 20.82
N GLY A 484 -3.87 12.63 19.53
CA GLY A 484 -3.08 13.63 18.83
C GLY A 484 -1.57 13.46 18.98
N ARG A 485 -1.06 12.38 19.61
CA ARG A 485 0.38 12.12 19.73
C ARG A 485 0.95 11.63 18.39
N PRO A 486 2.18 12.02 18.03
CA PRO A 486 2.79 11.59 16.78
C PRO A 486 3.10 10.08 16.81
N VAL A 487 2.72 9.38 15.75
CA VAL A 487 3.07 7.98 15.50
C VAL A 487 3.95 7.95 14.25
N LEU A 488 5.21 7.55 14.42
CA LEU A 488 6.22 7.48 13.36
C LEU A 488 6.58 6.01 13.14
N TRP A 489 6.53 5.55 11.89
CA TRP A 489 6.92 4.19 11.51
C TRP A 489 7.61 4.19 10.14
N LEU A 490 8.23 3.07 9.79
CA LEU A 490 8.91 2.91 8.51
C LEU A 490 8.18 1.90 7.64
N GLN A 491 7.53 2.41 6.59
CA GLN A 491 6.75 1.60 5.68
C GLN A 491 7.65 0.96 4.62
N ARG A 492 7.45 -0.34 4.35
CA ARG A 492 7.82 -0.99 3.08
C ARG A 492 6.59 -1.07 2.19
N GLN A 493 6.63 -0.41 1.05
CA GLN A 493 5.55 -0.46 0.07
C GLN A 493 5.96 -1.25 -1.16
N ARG A 494 5.21 -2.30 -1.46
CA ARG A 494 5.36 -3.12 -2.66
C ARG A 494 4.47 -2.59 -3.77
N LYS A 495 5.09 -2.18 -4.88
CA LYS A 495 4.42 -1.66 -6.08
C LYS A 495 4.66 -2.57 -7.29
N PRO A 496 3.65 -2.78 -8.15
CA PRO A 496 3.85 -3.47 -9.41
C PRO A 496 4.72 -2.64 -10.36
N ARG A 497 5.43 -3.29 -11.29
CA ARG A 497 6.13 -2.62 -12.39
C ARG A 497 5.47 -2.92 -13.73
N LEU A 498 5.78 -2.10 -14.75
CA LEU A 498 5.37 -2.36 -16.13
C LEU A 498 6.35 -3.27 -16.89
N SER A 499 7.58 -3.44 -16.40
CA SER A 499 8.63 -4.25 -17.03
C SER A 499 9.68 -4.63 -15.99
N PRO A 500 10.39 -5.75 -16.14
CA PRO A 500 11.48 -6.13 -15.23
C PRO A 500 12.68 -5.17 -15.35
N PRO A 501 13.59 -5.12 -14.36
CA PRO A 501 14.75 -4.23 -14.38
C PRO A 501 15.88 -4.67 -15.32
N GLY A 502 15.83 -5.90 -15.86
CA GLY A 502 16.99 -6.65 -16.40
C GLY A 502 17.27 -6.66 -17.90
N ARG A 503 16.74 -5.74 -18.73
CA ARG A 503 16.90 -5.85 -20.21
C ARG A 503 18.31 -5.59 -20.78
N THR A 504 19.32 -5.33 -19.94
CA THR A 504 20.65 -4.85 -20.39
C THR A 504 21.81 -5.82 -20.15
N VAL A 505 21.60 -6.94 -19.45
CA VAL A 505 22.68 -7.91 -19.20
C VAL A 505 22.99 -8.68 -20.48
N ARG A 506 24.26 -8.62 -20.93
CA ARG A 506 24.78 -9.40 -22.05
C ARG A 506 25.72 -10.46 -21.51
N PHE A 507 25.42 -11.72 -21.77
CA PHE A 507 26.27 -12.84 -21.40
C PHE A 507 27.54 -12.92 -22.24
N ASP A 508 28.56 -13.55 -21.68
CA ASP A 508 29.90 -13.73 -22.24
C ASP A 508 29.87 -13.98 -23.75
N ILE A 509 30.70 -13.23 -24.49
CA ILE A 509 30.86 -13.41 -25.93
C ILE A 509 32.30 -13.76 -26.26
N LEU A 510 32.47 -14.65 -27.24
CA LEU A 510 33.75 -14.81 -27.92
C LEU A 510 33.79 -13.78 -29.05
N GLU A 511 34.51 -12.68 -28.81
CA GLU A 511 34.74 -11.67 -29.84
C GLU A 511 35.96 -12.07 -30.65
N GLU A 512 35.87 -12.03 -31.98
CA GLU A 512 37.02 -12.32 -32.84
C GLU A 512 38.13 -11.29 -32.60
N LEU A 513 39.29 -11.76 -32.12
CA LEU A 513 40.52 -10.97 -32.04
C LEU A 513 40.92 -10.59 -33.46
N ARG A 514 40.91 -9.28 -33.74
CA ARG A 514 41.38 -8.74 -35.01
C ARG A 514 42.75 -8.11 -34.77
N ALA A 515 43.72 -8.43 -35.62
CA ALA A 515 45.09 -7.91 -35.54
C ALA A 515 45.09 -6.36 -35.54
N PRO A 516 46.00 -5.71 -34.79
CA PRO A 516 46.01 -4.26 -34.59
C PRO A 516 46.16 -3.44 -35.86
#